data_AF-A0A352KRF1-F1
#
_entry.id   AF-A0A352KRF1-F1
#
_cell.length_a   1.000
_cell.length_b   1.000
_cell.length_c   1.000
_cell.angle_alpha   90.00
_cell.angle_beta   90.00
_cell.angle_gamma   90.00
#
_symmetry.space_group_name_H-M   'P 1'
#
loop_
_entity.id
_entity.type
_entity.pdbx_description
1 polymer ?
#
loop_
_entity_poly.entity_id
_entity_poly.type
_entity_poly.pdbx_seq_one_letter_code
_entity_poly.pdbx_strand_id
1 'polypeptide(L)'
;LGGMVLHEGNIAEMRTGEGKTLVATLAAYLNALSGEGVHVITVNDYLARRDAEWMGQIYEFLGLSVGVILGGMEAEEKRAAYASDIIYGTNNEFG
;
A
#
# COMPACT_ATOMS: atom_id res chain seq x y z
N LEU A 1 2.56 17.80 -2.75
CA LEU A 1 3.43 17.66 -3.95
C LEU A 1 3.71 16.20 -4.26
N GLY A 2 4.51 15.48 -3.46
CA GLY A 2 4.83 14.06 -3.75
C GLY A 2 3.61 13.16 -3.96
N GLY A 3 2.56 13.28 -3.14
CA GLY A 3 1.33 12.50 -3.33
C GLY A 3 0.57 12.82 -4.62
N MET A 4 0.61 14.07 -5.09
CA MET A 4 0.03 14.44 -6.39
C MET A 4 0.83 13.83 -7.53
N VAL A 5 2.17 13.89 -7.45
CA VAL A 5 3.07 13.28 -8.43
C VAL A 5 2.81 11.77 -8.54
N LEU A 6 2.66 11.09 -7.39
CA LEU A 6 2.32 9.66 -7.37
C LEU A 6 0.94 9.38 -7.96
N HIS A 7 -0.07 10.19 -7.64
CA HIS A 7 -1.41 10.04 -8.21
C HIS A 7 -1.44 10.27 -9.73
N GLU A 8 -0.61 11.16 -10.25
CA GLU A 8 -0.43 11.39 -11.69
C GLU A 8 0.37 10.27 -12.40
N GLY A 9 0.79 9.21 -11.69
CA GLY A 9 1.53 8.09 -12.25
C GLY A 9 3.03 8.36 -12.45
N ASN A 10 3.57 9.40 -11.82
CA ASN A 10 4.97 9.80 -11.93
C ASN A 10 5.81 9.32 -10.75
N ILE A 11 7.15 9.31 -10.91
CA ILE A 11 8.09 8.98 -9.85
C ILE A 11 8.32 10.22 -8.96
N ALA A 12 7.88 10.14 -7.71
CA ALA A 12 8.21 11.14 -6.70
C ALA A 12 9.62 10.89 -6.14
N GLU A 13 10.65 11.50 -6.73
CA GLU A 13 12.00 11.46 -6.16
C GLU A 13 12.04 12.25 -4.85
N MET A 14 12.35 11.54 -3.77
CA MET A 14 12.43 12.09 -2.42
C MET A 14 13.67 11.54 -1.71
N ARG A 15 14.27 12.34 -0.84
CA ARG A 15 15.42 11.94 -0.02
C ARG A 15 14.99 11.11 1.19
N THR A 16 15.93 10.39 1.78
CA THR A 16 15.71 9.70 3.05
C THR A 16 15.31 10.71 4.13
N GLY A 17 14.25 10.41 4.88
CA GLY A 17 13.73 11.29 5.92
C GLY A 17 12.63 12.26 5.46
N GLU A 18 12.33 12.37 4.16
CA GLU A 18 11.27 13.26 3.66
C GLU A 18 9.84 12.69 3.81
N GLY A 19 9.70 11.54 4.48
CA GLY A 19 8.39 10.97 4.80
C GLY A 19 7.70 10.25 3.64
N LYS A 20 8.46 9.59 2.75
CA LYS A 20 7.93 8.79 1.61
C LYS A 20 6.73 7.92 1.98
N THR A 21 6.80 7.22 3.11
CA THR A 21 5.72 6.35 3.60
C THR A 21 4.41 7.13 3.80
N LEU A 22 4.45 8.26 4.52
CA LEU A 22 3.27 9.10 4.73
C LEU A 22 2.78 9.76 3.42
N VAL A 23 3.69 10.10 2.53
CA VAL A 23 3.34 10.69 1.23
C VAL A 23 2.62 9.70 0.33
N ALA A 24 3.05 8.44 0.31
CA ALA A 24 2.38 7.37 -0.42
C ALA A 24 0.94 7.14 0.08
N THR A 25 0.69 7.30 1.38
CA THR A 25 -0.63 7.16 1.99
C THR A 25 -1.69 8.07 1.37
N LEU A 26 -1.32 9.31 1.03
CA LEU A 26 -2.25 10.26 0.42
C LEU A 26 -2.68 9.82 -0.99
N ALA A 27 -1.73 9.33 -1.79
CA ALA A 27 -2.01 8.84 -3.13
C ALA A 27 -2.77 7.51 -3.09
N ALA A 28 -2.41 6.60 -2.18
CA ALA A 28 -3.07 5.32 -2.02
C ALA A 28 -4.55 5.49 -1.64
N TYR A 29 -4.83 6.33 -0.63
CA TYR A 29 -6.21 6.61 -0.24
C TYR A 29 -7.04 7.18 -1.39
N LEU A 30 -6.54 8.22 -2.08
CA LEU A 30 -7.28 8.86 -3.16
C LEU A 30 -7.62 7.88 -4.30
N ASN A 31 -6.66 7.05 -4.71
CA ASN A 31 -6.89 6.09 -5.78
C ASN A 31 -7.81 4.94 -5.35
N ALA A 32 -7.75 4.52 -4.08
CA ALA A 32 -8.61 3.45 -3.56
C ALA A 32 -10.10 3.82 -3.58
N LEU A 33 -10.45 5.13 -3.59
CA LEU A 33 -11.84 5.58 -3.70
C LEU A 33 -12.52 5.23 -5.03
N SER A 34 -11.77 4.81 -6.06
CA SER A 34 -12.37 4.29 -7.30
C SER A 34 -12.97 2.89 -7.14
N GLY A 35 -12.59 2.16 -6.10
CA GLY A 35 -12.96 0.76 -5.89
C GLY A 35 -12.15 -0.25 -6.72
N GLU A 36 -11.10 0.18 -7.42
CA GLU A 36 -10.25 -0.70 -8.25
C GLU A 36 -9.11 -1.38 -7.46
N GLY A 37 -8.95 -1.02 -6.19
CA GLY A 37 -7.85 -1.48 -5.34
C GLY A 37 -6.53 -0.77 -5.63
N VAL A 38 -5.65 -0.67 -4.63
CA VAL A 38 -4.32 -0.07 -4.78
C VAL A 38 -3.24 -1.00 -4.23
N HIS A 39 -2.20 -1.26 -5.02
CA HIS A 39 -1.03 -2.03 -4.59
C HIS A 39 0.10 -1.11 -4.12
N VAL A 40 0.52 -1.26 -2.87
CA VAL A 40 1.68 -0.58 -2.29
C VAL A 40 2.85 -1.57 -2.20
N ILE A 41 3.80 -1.42 -3.13
CA ILE A 41 4.92 -2.35 -3.26
C ILE A 41 6.09 -1.88 -2.40
N THR A 42 6.58 -2.78 -1.56
CA THR A 42 7.77 -2.59 -0.71
C THR A 42 8.88 -3.56 -1.12
N VAL A 43 10.09 -3.36 -0.58
CA VAL A 43 11.25 -4.18 -0.94
C VAL A 43 11.37 -5.49 -0.16
N ASN A 44 10.63 -5.66 0.94
CA ASN A 44 10.59 -6.90 1.71
C ASN A 44 9.35 -7.01 2.61
N ASP A 45 9.07 -8.23 3.06
CA ASP A 45 7.91 -8.60 3.88
C ASP A 45 7.84 -7.82 5.21
N TYR A 46 8.99 -7.53 5.81
CA TYR A 46 9.04 -6.76 7.05
C TYR A 46 8.49 -5.34 6.84
N LEU A 47 8.91 -4.66 5.75
CA LEU A 47 8.43 -3.33 5.42
C LEU A 47 6.97 -3.36 4.97
N ALA A 48 6.55 -4.36 4.18
CA ALA A 48 5.16 -4.55 3.80
C ALA A 48 4.25 -4.62 5.03
N ARG A 49 4.59 -5.49 5.98
CA ARG A 49 3.83 -5.67 7.22
C ARG A 49 3.84 -4.41 8.09
N ARG A 50 5.02 -3.85 8.35
CA ARG A 50 5.17 -2.65 9.20
C ARG A 50 4.36 -1.47 8.64
N ASP A 51 4.45 -1.21 7.33
CA ASP A 51 3.81 -0.06 6.72
C ASP A 51 2.29 -0.28 6.61
N ALA A 52 1.84 -1.52 6.37
CA ALA A 52 0.43 -1.89 6.43
C ALA A 52 -0.16 -1.68 7.83
N GLU A 53 0.51 -2.14 8.89
CA GLU A 53 0.06 -1.96 10.27
C GLU A 53 0.05 -0.48 10.67
N TRP A 54 1.09 0.28 10.29
CA TRP A 54 1.23 1.66 10.72
C TRP A 54 0.32 2.63 9.95
N MET A 55 0.32 2.56 8.61
CA MET A 55 -0.55 3.42 7.79
C MET A 55 -1.98 2.89 7.72
N GLY A 56 -2.18 1.59 7.99
CA GLY A 56 -3.50 0.96 8.04
C GLY A 56 -4.46 1.65 8.99
N GLN A 57 -3.95 2.15 10.11
CA GLN A 57 -4.73 2.92 11.08
C GLN A 57 -5.42 4.15 10.44
N ILE A 58 -4.77 4.80 9.46
CA ILE A 58 -5.33 5.95 8.75
C ILE A 58 -6.40 5.50 7.76
N TYR A 59 -6.12 4.44 6.99
CA TYR A 59 -7.06 3.93 5.98
C TYR A 59 -8.33 3.39 6.64
N GLU A 60 -8.19 2.57 7.69
CA GLU A 60 -9.30 1.98 8.44
C GLU A 60 -10.14 3.06 9.14
N PHE A 61 -9.49 4.09 9.71
CA PHE A 61 -10.18 5.24 10.26
C PHE A 61 -11.04 5.97 9.21
N LEU A 62 -10.58 6.00 7.95
CA LEU A 62 -11.29 6.59 6.82
C LEU A 62 -12.25 5.60 6.13
N GLY A 63 -12.42 4.39 6.67
CA GLY A 63 -13.38 3.39 6.18
C GLY A 63 -12.87 2.49 5.05
N LEU A 64 -11.57 2.49 4.76
CA LEU A 64 -10.95 1.58 3.80
C LEU A 64 -10.34 0.36 4.50
N SER A 65 -10.39 -0.77 3.83
CA SER A 65 -9.78 -2.03 4.24
C SER A 65 -8.34 -2.15 3.74
N VAL A 66 -7.51 -2.85 4.51
CA VAL A 66 -6.07 -3.01 4.23
C VAL A 66 -5.67 -4.47 4.30
N GLY A 67 -5.08 -4.96 3.22
CA GLY A 67 -4.51 -6.30 3.10
C GLY A 67 -2.99 -6.26 3.06
N VAL A 68 -2.36 -7.36 3.47
CA VAL A 68 -0.91 -7.55 3.29
C VAL A 68 -0.63 -8.94 2.72
N ILE A 69 0.22 -9.01 1.71
CA ILE A 69 0.67 -10.26 1.10
C ILE A 69 2.13 -10.48 1.47
N LEU A 70 2.40 -11.63 2.06
CA LEU A 70 3.70 -12.06 2.56
C LEU A 70 4.06 -13.44 2.00
N GLY A 71 5.35 -13.74 2.00
CA GLY A 71 5.85 -15.03 1.54
C GLY A 71 5.31 -16.18 2.40
N GLY A 72 4.89 -17.26 1.73
CA GLY A 72 4.39 -18.47 2.39
C GLY A 72 2.93 -18.43 2.84
N MET A 73 2.18 -17.37 2.51
CA MET A 73 0.73 -17.35 2.71
C MET A 73 0.01 -18.34 1.79
N GLU A 74 -1.03 -18.98 2.32
CA GLU A 74 -1.90 -19.86 1.55
C GLU A 74 -2.70 -19.08 0.51
N ALA A 75 -3.11 -19.75 -0.57
CA ALA A 75 -3.82 -19.10 -1.67
C ALA A 75 -5.12 -18.39 -1.23
N GLU A 76 -5.80 -18.94 -0.22
CA GLU A 76 -7.03 -18.35 0.32
C GLU A 76 -6.74 -17.06 1.10
N GLU A 77 -5.67 -17.03 1.89
CA GLU A 77 -5.25 -15.84 2.63
C GLU A 77 -4.84 -14.71 1.66
N LYS A 78 -4.12 -15.07 0.59
CA LYS A 78 -3.78 -14.12 -0.48
C LYS A 78 -5.03 -13.57 -1.15
N ARG A 79 -6.01 -14.41 -1.45
CA ARG A 79 -7.28 -14.00 -2.06
C ARG A 79 -8.05 -13.03 -1.15
N ALA A 80 -8.08 -13.29 0.15
CA ALA A 80 -8.67 -12.37 1.12
C ALA A 80 -7.93 -11.02 1.17
N ALA A 81 -6.59 -11.02 1.13
CA ALA A 81 -5.81 -9.79 1.09
C ALA A 81 -6.08 -8.97 -0.19
N TYR A 82 -6.16 -9.62 -1.35
CA TYR A 82 -6.51 -8.96 -2.63
C TYR A 82 -7.93 -8.38 -2.67
N ALA A 83 -8.81 -8.77 -1.74
CA ALA A 83 -10.15 -8.19 -1.63
C ALA A 83 -10.17 -6.86 -0.83
N SER A 84 -9.03 -6.40 -0.32
CA SER A 84 -8.93 -5.13 0.41
C SER A 84 -8.79 -3.93 -0.54
N ASP A 85 -9.18 -2.75 -0.09
CA ASP A 85 -9.07 -1.51 -0.88
C ASP A 85 -7.60 -1.13 -1.13
N ILE A 86 -6.72 -1.43 -0.17
CA ILE A 86 -5.28 -1.18 -0.27
C ILE A 86 -4.53 -2.47 0.12
N ILE A 87 -3.60 -2.91 -0.74
CA ILE A 87 -2.81 -4.13 -0.54
C ILE A 87 -1.34 -3.79 -0.48
N TYR A 88 -0.70 -4.10 0.64
CA TYR A 88 0.76 -4.05 0.79
C TYR A 88 1.39 -5.38 0.40
N GLY A 89 2.57 -5.34 -0.19
CA GLY A 89 3.31 -6.57 -0.51
C GLY A 89 4.70 -6.27 -1.05
N THR A 90 5.35 -7.30 -1.56
CA THR A 90 6.64 -7.16 -2.25
C THR A 90 6.47 -7.41 -3.75
N ASN A 91 7.43 -6.94 -4.54
CA ASN A 91 7.41 -7.15 -5.99
C ASN A 91 7.32 -8.65 -6.37
N ASN A 92 7.91 -9.54 -5.56
CA ASN A 92 7.86 -10.98 -5.81
C ASN A 92 6.49 -11.60 -5.54
N GLU A 93 5.69 -10.99 -4.65
CA GLU A 93 4.38 -11.53 -4.27
C GLU A 93 3.24 -11.04 -5.19
N PHE A 94 3.46 -9.95 -5.92
CA PHE A 94 2.53 -9.43 -6.93
C PHE A 94 2.77 -9.97 -8.34
N GLY A 95 3.94 -10.57 -8.60
CA GLY A 95 4.31 -11.16 -9.89
C GLY A 95 3.87 -12.61 -10.01
#